data_AF-A0A1V5I2J3-F1
#
_entry.id   AF-A0A1V5I2J3-F1
#
_cell.length_a   1.000
_cell.length_b   1.000
_cell.length_c   1.000
_cell.angle_alpha   90.00
_cell.angle_beta   90.00
_cell.angle_gamma   90.00
#
_symmetry.space_group_name_H-M   'P 1'
#
loop_
_entity.id
_entity.type
_entity.pdbx_description
1 polymer ?
#
loop_
_entity_poly.entity_id
_entity_poly.type
_entity_poly.pdbx_seq_one_letter_code
_entity_poly.pdbx_strand_id
1 'polypeptide(L)' 'MRADAVKAWLMEQSSTNFPDTRFTIVAHGQNDPVASNATEEGRSKNRRVVIVLGTSGPQ' A
#
# COMPACT_ATOMS: atom_id res chain seq x y z
N MET A 1 -4.97 -5.79 -7.40
CA MET A 1 -5.36 -4.97 -6.22
C MET A 1 -4.64 -3.62 -6.27
N ARG A 2 -5.07 -2.58 -5.51
CA ARG A 2 -4.40 -1.26 -5.52
C ARG A 2 -2.92 -1.33 -5.13
N ALA A 3 -2.59 -2.12 -4.11
CA ALA A 3 -1.20 -2.27 -3.66
C ALA A 3 -0.32 -2.99 -4.70
N ASP A 4 -0.88 -3.96 -5.46
CA ASP A 4 -0.13 -4.64 -6.54
C ASP A 4 0.29 -3.66 -7.65
N ALA A 5 -0.58 -2.71 -8.01
CA ALA A 5 -0.27 -1.70 -9.02
C ALA A 5 0.89 -0.79 -8.59
N VAL A 6 0.92 -0.40 -7.30
CA VAL A 6 2.02 0.39 -6.73
C VAL A 6 3.31 -0.43 -6.70
N LYS A 7 3.25 -1.71 -6.30
CA LYS A 7 4.40 -2.63 -6.33
C LYS A 7 4.96 -2.75 -7.76
N ALA A 8 4.11 -3.03 -8.74
CA ALA A 8 4.51 -3.19 -10.14
C ALA A 8 5.22 -1.93 -10.65
N TRP A 9 4.66 -0.75 -10.37
CA TRP A 9 5.28 0.52 -10.76
C TRP A 9 6.65 0.72 -10.09
N LEU A 10 6.80 0.44 -8.79
CA LEU A 10 8.11 0.56 -8.11
C LEU A 10 9.16 -0.39 -8.68
N MET A 11 8.77 -1.62 -9.02
CA MET A 11 9.64 -2.61 -9.66
C MET A 11 10.07 -2.17 -11.06
N GLU A 12 9.15 -1.58 -11.83
CA GLU A 12 9.45 -1.04 -13.17
C GLU A 12 10.42 0.15 -13.09
N GLN A 13 10.20 1.07 -12.16
CA GLN A 13 11.02 2.28 -12.04
C GLN A 13 12.39 2.02 -11.41
N SER A 14 12.53 1.05 -10.51
CA SER A 14 13.81 0.75 -9.85
C SER A 14 13.91 -0.70 -9.37
N SER A 15 14.02 -1.62 -10.33
CA SER A 15 14.11 -3.07 -10.08
C SER A 15 15.29 -3.47 -9.18
N THR A 16 16.41 -2.75 -9.23
CA THR A 16 17.58 -3.02 -8.36
C THR A 16 17.31 -2.72 -6.88
N ASN A 17 16.58 -1.64 -6.59
CA ASN A 17 16.27 -1.24 -5.21
C ASN A 17 15.02 -1.95 -4.66
N PHE A 18 14.08 -2.24 -5.55
CA PHE A 18 12.78 -2.83 -5.24
C PHE A 18 12.57 -4.16 -6.00
N PRO A 19 13.39 -5.19 -5.74
CA PRO A 19 13.11 -6.52 -6.25
C PRO A 19 11.84 -7.08 -5.57
N ASP A 20 11.16 -8.01 -6.24
CA ASP A 20 9.93 -8.65 -5.76
C ASP A 20 10.04 -9.18 -4.32
N THR A 21 11.21 -9.73 -3.98
CA THR A 21 11.54 -10.33 -2.68
C THR A 21 11.57 -9.35 -1.50
N ARG A 22 11.55 -8.03 -1.76
CA ARG A 22 11.51 -7.00 -0.71
C ARG A 22 10.11 -6.48 -0.40
N PHE A 23 9.08 -7.02 -1.05
CA PHE A 23 7.71 -6.62 -0.82
C PHE A 23 6.94 -7.63 0.03
N THR A 24 6.26 -7.12 1.06
CA THR A 24 5.15 -7.80 1.72
C THR A 24 3.90 -6.96 1.50
N ILE A 25 2.82 -7.58 1.04
CA ILE A 25 1.55 -6.90 0.78
C ILE A 25 0.53 -7.34 1.84
N VAL A 26 -0.08 -6.37 2.52
CA VAL A 26 -1.14 -6.60 3.50
C VAL A 26 -2.41 -5.89 3.04
N ALA A 27 -3.52 -6.62 2.92
CA ALA A 27 -4.80 -6.09 2.50
C ALA A 27 -5.66 -5.74 3.72
N HIS A 28 -5.88 -4.46 3.98
CA HIS A 28 -6.66 -3.98 5.14
C HIS A 28 -8.16 -3.81 4.86
N GLY A 29 -8.59 -3.91 3.59
CA GLY A 29 -10.00 -3.72 3.22
C GLY A 29 -10.54 -2.36 3.68
N GLN A 30 -11.77 -2.36 4.20
CA GLN A 30 -12.46 -1.15 4.69
C GLN A 30 -12.37 -0.95 6.21
N ASN A 31 -11.63 -1.82 6.91
CA ASN A 31 -11.67 -1.93 8.37
C ASN A 31 -10.73 -0.92 9.07
N ASP A 32 -9.93 -0.17 8.33
CA ASP A 32 -9.02 0.86 8.85
C ASP A 32 -9.13 2.19 8.07
N PRO A 33 -10.27 2.91 8.23
CA PRO A 33 -10.50 4.18 7.57
C PRO A 33 -9.75 5.33 8.25
N VAL A 34 -9.14 6.23 7.46
CA VAL A 34 -8.54 7.48 7.98
C VAL A 34 -9.51 8.65 7.97
N ALA A 35 -10.66 8.49 7.33
CA ALA A 35 -11.74 9.46 7.28
C ALA A 35 -13.10 8.76 7.30
N SER A 36 -14.17 9.50 7.59
CA SER A 36 -15.53 8.95 7.57
C SER A 36 -15.88 8.35 6.21
N ASN A 37 -16.41 7.12 6.19
CA ASN A 37 -16.97 6.52 4.97
C ASN A 37 -18.33 7.12 4.58
N ALA A 38 -18.92 7.97 5.41
CA ALA A 38 -20.24 8.56 5.17
C ALA A 38 -20.22 9.65 4.09
N THR A 39 -19.07 10.27 3.80
CA THR A 39 -18.94 11.32 2.78
C THR A 39 -18.13 10.84 1.58
N GLU A 40 -18.34 11.44 0.40
CA GLU A 40 -17.54 11.09 -0.79
C GLU A 40 -16.07 11.49 -0.59
N GLU A 41 -15.82 12.65 0.03
CA GLU A 41 -14.49 13.14 0.32
C GLU A 41 -13.74 12.15 1.23
N GLY A 42 -14.42 11.62 2.25
CA GLY A 42 -13.84 10.66 3.17
C GLY A 42 -13.62 9.28 2.53
N ARG A 43 -14.56 8.80 1.70
CA ARG A 43 -14.35 7.59 0.88
C ARG A 43 -13.18 7.75 -0.08
N SER A 44 -13.00 8.92 -0.66
CA SER A 44 -11.86 9.22 -1.53
C SER A 44 -10.53 9.14 -0.78
N LYS A 45 -10.45 9.73 0.42
CA LYS A 45 -9.28 9.62 1.31
C LYS A 45 -8.98 8.19 1.73
N ASN A 46 -10.00 7.35 1.91
CA ASN A 46 -9.83 5.95 2.31
C ASN A 46 -9.32 5.04 1.18
N ARG A 47 -9.48 5.42 -0.10
CA ARG A 47 -8.92 4.69 -1.25
C ARG A 47 -7.41 4.96 -1.40
N ARG A 48 -6.60 4.51 -0.43
CA ARG A 48 -5.16 4.76 -0.36
C ARG A 48 -4.33 3.48 -0.32
N VAL A 49 -3.04 3.61 -0.62
CA VAL A 49 -2.00 2.62 -0.35
C VAL A 49 -1.02 3.25 0.64
N VAL A 50 -0.64 2.51 1.68
CA VAL A 50 0.38 2.93 2.65
C VAL A 50 1.64 2.14 2.39
N ILE A 51 2.79 2.82 2.33
CA ILE A 51 4.10 2.20 2.17
C ILE A 51 4.87 2.41 3.46
N VAL A 52 5.35 1.31 4.05
CA VAL A 52 6.21 1.34 5.24
C VAL A 52 7.57 0.80 4.82
N LEU A 53 8.62 1.60 5.03
CA LEU A 53 10.00 1.19 4.79
C LEU A 53 10.66 0.85 6.13
N GLY A 54 11.17 -0.36 6.25
CA GLY A 54 11.89 -0.82 7.44
C GLY A 54 12.75 -2.03 7.10
N THR A 55 13.76 -2.29 7.92
CA THR A 55 14.53 -3.54 7.87
C THR A 55 13.69 -4.61 8.57
N SER A 56 13.05 -5.50 7.82
CA SER A 56 12.22 -6.56 8.39
C SER A 56 13.03 -7.46 9.34
N GLY A 57 12.73 -7.37 10.64
CA GLY A 57 12.44 -8.53 11.47
C GLY A 57 10.92 -8.54 11.74
N PRO A 58 10.27 -9.70 11.94
CA PRO A 58 8.84 -9.75 12.22
C PRO A 58 8.53 -9.00 13.53
N GLN A 59 7.38 -8.31 13.57
CA GLN A 59 6.75 -7.89 14.82
C GLN A 59 6.22 -9.14 15.55
#